data_AF-A0A0D2G1F5-F1
#
_entry.id   AF-A0A0D2G1F5-F1
#
_cell.length_a   1.000
_cell.length_b   1.000
_cell.length_c   1.000
_cell.angle_alpha   90.00
_cell.angle_beta   90.00
_cell.angle_gamma   90.00
#
_symmetry.space_group_name_H-M   'P 1'
#
loop_
_entity.id
_entity.type
_entity.pdbx_description
1 polymer ?
#
loop_
_entity_poly.entity_id
_entity_poly.type
_entity_poly.pdbx_seq_one_letter_code
_entity_poly.pdbx_strand_id
1 'polypeptide(L)'
;MANPPPSDPFLEVQTDVQSTLQSTRHLFSSYLRIRTLSTSATSPELQQSRAELRSNLETLVADLADLLDSVKAVESDPYRFGLDVAEVQRRRQFVQDVGDEVQGMRRELEGITTDTHIAGGVYPTSATTRPTASGGGGGGTRVQSGKLPNPSSFEDDHDDEDDDDPYRAFEAQQQEMMMREQDEQLDGVFQSVGVLRGQAEDMGRELEEQGALLDEVDTLADRVGGKLSVGVKKVGEVIRRNEDSVSSCCIGVLIVVLVILLILVIVI
;
A
#
# COMPACT_ATOMS: atom_id res chain seq x y z
N MET A 1 40.14 0.11 -16.53
CA MET A 1 38.83 0.34 -15.89
C MET A 1 37.81 -0.30 -16.81
N ALA A 2 37.34 -1.50 -16.50
CA ALA A 2 36.25 -2.11 -17.24
C ALA A 2 34.99 -1.31 -16.90
N ASN A 3 34.31 -0.79 -17.91
CA ASN A 3 32.99 -0.18 -17.75
C ASN A 3 32.09 -1.24 -17.07
N PRO A 4 31.32 -0.92 -16.00
CA PRO A 4 30.31 -1.85 -15.52
C PRO A 4 29.41 -2.22 -16.71
N PRO A 5 28.96 -3.48 -16.81
CA PRO A 5 28.03 -3.87 -17.87
C PRO A 5 26.83 -2.90 -17.82
N PRO A 6 26.28 -2.49 -18.98
CA PRO A 6 25.10 -1.65 -19.00
C PRO A 6 24.01 -2.32 -18.17
N SER A 7 23.52 -1.63 -17.14
CA SER A 7 22.41 -2.09 -16.30
C SER A 7 21.25 -2.46 -17.19
N ASP A 8 20.70 -3.66 -17.00
CA ASP A 8 19.56 -4.09 -17.80
C ASP A 8 18.35 -3.19 -17.49
N PRO A 9 17.81 -2.45 -18.47
CA PRO A 9 16.68 -1.56 -18.25
C PRO A 9 15.45 -2.30 -17.73
N PHE A 10 15.32 -3.61 -18.01
CA PHE A 10 14.26 -4.43 -17.45
C PHE A 10 14.31 -4.50 -15.93
N LEU A 11 15.51 -4.62 -15.34
CA LEU A 11 15.67 -4.76 -13.89
C LEU A 11 15.37 -3.46 -13.14
N GLU A 12 15.65 -2.32 -13.77
CA GLU A 12 15.31 -1.00 -13.25
C GLU A 12 13.78 -0.83 -13.17
N VAL A 13 13.09 -1.07 -14.30
CA VAL A 13 11.62 -1.00 -14.35
C VAL A 13 10.98 -2.05 -13.44
N GLN A 14 11.57 -3.24 -13.33
CA GLN A 14 11.11 -4.25 -12.37
C GLN A 14 11.13 -3.73 -10.94
N THR A 15 12.18 -3.03 -10.54
CA THR A 15 12.31 -2.46 -9.19
C THR A 15 11.26 -1.37 -8.95
N ASP A 16 11.03 -0.52 -9.95
CA ASP A 16 10.02 0.54 -9.89
C ASP A 16 8.59 -0.02 -9.81
N VAL A 17 8.30 -1.07 -10.59
CA VAL A 17 7.02 -1.79 -10.55
C VAL A 17 6.83 -2.45 -9.19
N GLN A 18 7.85 -3.09 -8.63
CA GLN A 18 7.78 -3.68 -7.29
C GLN A 18 7.50 -2.62 -6.20
N SER A 19 8.18 -1.47 -6.26
CA SER A 19 7.95 -0.37 -5.32
C SER A 19 6.51 0.19 -5.45
N THR A 20 6.06 0.40 -6.68
CA THR A 20 4.70 0.88 -6.96
C THR A 20 3.64 -0.15 -6.52
N LEU A 21 3.90 -1.44 -6.71
CA LEU A 21 3.04 -2.53 -6.25
C LEU A 21 2.93 -2.56 -4.72
N GLN A 22 4.04 -2.43 -3.99
CA GLN A 22 4.04 -2.35 -2.53
C GLN A 22 3.22 -1.15 -2.01
N SER A 23 3.40 0.02 -2.62
CA SER A 23 2.58 1.21 -2.30
C SER A 23 1.09 0.97 -2.57
N THR A 24 0.77 0.32 -3.70
CA THR A 24 -0.61 -0.02 -4.09
C THR A 24 -1.24 -1.01 -3.12
N ARG A 25 -0.51 -2.02 -2.66
CA ARG A 25 -0.97 -2.96 -1.62
C ARG A 25 -1.30 -2.23 -0.32
N HIS A 26 -0.45 -1.32 0.13
CA HIS A 26 -0.70 -0.53 1.34
C HIS A 26 -1.96 0.35 1.20
N LEU A 27 -2.11 1.03 0.06
CA LEU A 27 -3.31 1.82 -0.26
C LEU A 27 -4.57 0.94 -0.30
N PHE A 28 -4.48 -0.27 -0.87
CA PHE A 28 -5.58 -1.23 -0.92
C PHE A 28 -6.03 -1.68 0.48
N SER A 29 -5.09 -2.02 1.37
CA SER A 29 -5.38 -2.35 2.77
C SER A 29 -6.02 -1.18 3.51
N SER A 30 -5.51 0.04 3.27
CA SER A 30 -6.10 1.25 3.84
C SER A 30 -7.52 1.49 3.36
N TYR A 31 -7.77 1.30 2.06
CA TYR A 31 -9.10 1.40 1.46
C TYR A 31 -10.08 0.37 2.06
N LEU A 32 -9.68 -0.89 2.17
CA LEU A 32 -10.50 -1.93 2.80
C LEU A 32 -10.80 -1.61 4.27
N ARG A 33 -9.79 -1.17 5.03
CA ARG A 33 -9.96 -0.77 6.43
C ARG A 33 -10.91 0.42 6.59
N ILE A 34 -10.73 1.49 5.80
CA ILE A 34 -11.62 2.66 5.82
C ILE A 34 -13.04 2.23 5.51
N ARG A 35 -13.24 1.33 4.54
CA ARG A 35 -14.57 0.79 4.23
C ARG A 35 -15.18 0.02 5.40
N THR A 36 -14.42 -0.88 6.03
CA THR A 36 -14.94 -1.66 7.17
C THR A 36 -15.31 -0.81 8.39
N LEU A 37 -14.65 0.34 8.57
CA LEU A 37 -14.90 1.25 9.68
C LEU A 37 -15.92 2.34 9.36
N SER A 38 -16.19 2.59 8.08
CA SER A 38 -17.10 3.66 7.64
C SER A 38 -18.50 3.11 7.43
N THR A 39 -19.46 3.60 8.22
CA THR A 39 -20.90 3.30 8.09
C THR A 39 -21.56 3.96 6.86
N SER A 40 -20.78 4.71 6.06
CA SER A 40 -21.27 5.43 4.88
C SER A 40 -20.34 5.20 3.69
N ALA A 41 -20.88 4.57 2.65
CA ALA A 41 -20.19 4.27 1.40
C ALA A 41 -19.76 5.53 0.61
N THR A 42 -20.26 6.71 0.98
CA THR A 42 -20.02 8.00 0.29
C THR A 42 -19.04 8.91 1.03
N SER A 43 -18.31 8.41 2.03
CA SER A 43 -17.27 9.18 2.73
C SER A 43 -16.23 9.73 1.73
N PRO A 44 -15.83 11.03 1.83
CA PRO A 44 -14.86 11.64 0.93
C PRO A 44 -13.49 10.94 0.99
N GLU A 45 -13.10 10.43 2.17
CA GLU A 45 -11.85 9.66 2.37
C GLU A 45 -11.86 8.33 1.58
N LEU A 46 -13.03 7.68 1.48
CA LEU A 46 -13.19 6.45 0.71
C LEU A 46 -13.11 6.73 -0.79
N GLN A 47 -13.68 7.85 -1.25
CA GLN A 47 -13.60 8.26 -2.65
C GLN A 47 -12.17 8.66 -3.05
N GLN A 48 -11.46 9.38 -2.17
CA GLN A 48 -10.07 9.76 -2.40
C GLN A 48 -9.16 8.53 -2.46
N SER A 49 -9.20 7.66 -1.45
CA SER A 49 -8.40 6.44 -1.42
C SER A 49 -8.68 5.52 -2.62
N ARG A 50 -9.94 5.45 -3.07
CA ARG A 50 -10.32 4.74 -4.31
C ARG A 50 -9.69 5.38 -5.56
N ALA A 51 -9.72 6.70 -5.68
CA ALA A 51 -9.17 7.41 -6.83
C ALA A 51 -7.64 7.24 -6.92
N GLU A 52 -6.95 7.36 -5.79
CA GLU A 52 -5.51 7.13 -5.67
C GLU A 52 -5.13 5.69 -6.04
N LEU A 53 -5.84 4.70 -5.47
CA LEU A 53 -5.65 3.29 -5.79
C LEU A 53 -5.86 3.02 -7.29
N ARG A 54 -6.92 3.58 -7.87
CA ARG A 54 -7.21 3.43 -9.30
C ARG A 54 -6.08 4.00 -10.16
N SER A 55 -5.60 5.20 -9.82
CA SER A 55 -4.49 5.85 -10.54
C SER A 55 -3.24 4.97 -10.52
N ASN A 56 -2.87 4.41 -9.37
CA ASN A 56 -1.69 3.55 -9.27
C ASN A 56 -1.87 2.22 -10.02
N LEU A 57 -3.06 1.62 -9.97
CA LEU A 57 -3.37 0.42 -10.75
C LEU A 57 -3.32 0.69 -12.26
N GLU A 58 -3.73 1.87 -12.72
CA GLU A 58 -3.62 2.27 -14.13
C GLU A 58 -2.14 2.43 -14.55
N THR A 59 -1.31 3.05 -13.72
CA THR A 59 0.15 3.13 -13.94
C THR A 59 0.78 1.74 -14.02
N LEU A 60 0.50 0.86 -13.05
CA LEU A 60 1.02 -0.51 -13.03
C LEU A 60 0.62 -1.31 -14.26
N VAL A 61 -0.62 -1.15 -14.74
CA VAL A 61 -1.07 -1.82 -15.97
C VAL A 61 -0.30 -1.33 -17.20
N ALA A 62 0.02 -0.03 -17.28
CA ALA A 62 0.84 0.51 -18.36
C ALA A 62 2.27 -0.03 -18.30
N ASP A 63 2.92 0.02 -17.13
CA ASP A 63 4.28 -0.49 -16.94
C ASP A 63 4.38 -2.00 -17.24
N LEU A 64 3.38 -2.78 -16.81
CA LEU A 64 3.32 -4.22 -17.11
C LEU A 64 3.13 -4.50 -18.60
N ALA A 65 2.38 -3.67 -19.33
CA ALA A 65 2.21 -3.82 -20.77
C ALA A 65 3.55 -3.64 -21.49
N ASP A 66 4.31 -2.61 -21.11
CA ASP A 66 5.65 -2.35 -21.64
C ASP A 66 6.63 -3.49 -21.30
N LEU A 67 6.59 -4.00 -20.06
CA LEU A 67 7.38 -5.15 -19.65
C LEU A 67 7.00 -6.41 -20.45
N LEU A 68 5.72 -6.67 -20.69
CA LEU A 68 5.25 -7.81 -21.50
C LEU A 68 5.78 -7.74 -22.93
N ASP A 69 5.76 -6.56 -23.54
CA ASP A 69 6.27 -6.36 -24.89
C ASP A 69 7.80 -6.50 -24.94
N SER A 70 8.50 -6.06 -23.88
CA SER A 70 9.94 -6.31 -23.74
C SER A 70 10.27 -7.80 -23.64
N VAL A 71 9.48 -8.59 -22.87
CA VAL A 71 9.66 -10.04 -22.74
C VAL A 71 9.40 -10.74 -24.06
N LYS A 72 8.33 -10.39 -24.79
CA LYS A 72 8.04 -10.96 -26.12
C LYS A 72 9.17 -10.67 -27.12
N ALA A 73 9.72 -9.44 -27.09
CA ALA A 73 10.85 -9.08 -27.95
C ALA A 73 12.08 -9.95 -27.65
N VAL A 74 12.36 -10.18 -26.37
CA VAL A 74 13.47 -11.03 -25.92
C VAL A 74 13.22 -12.52 -26.21
N GLU A 75 11.99 -13.02 -26.09
CA GLU A 75 11.63 -14.41 -26.41
C GLU A 75 11.94 -14.78 -27.86
N SER A 76 11.89 -13.80 -28.78
CA SER A 76 12.16 -14.03 -30.20
C SER A 76 13.65 -14.26 -30.52
N ASP A 77 14.57 -13.64 -29.76
CA ASP A 77 16.01 -13.81 -29.94
C ASP A 77 16.79 -13.56 -28.62
N PRO A 78 16.78 -14.53 -27.68
CA PRO A 78 17.42 -14.35 -26.36
C PRO A 78 18.94 -14.14 -26.44
N TYR A 79 19.60 -14.81 -27.40
CA TYR A 79 21.05 -14.77 -27.55
C TYR A 79 21.56 -13.42 -28.04
N ARG A 80 20.75 -12.69 -28.82
CA ARG A 80 21.08 -11.32 -29.26
C ARG A 80 21.20 -10.34 -28.10
N PHE A 81 20.47 -10.57 -27.02
CA PHE A 81 20.49 -9.76 -25.81
C PHE A 81 21.43 -10.33 -24.73
N GLY A 82 22.12 -11.45 -25.02
CA GLY A 82 23.01 -12.10 -24.05
C GLY A 82 22.27 -12.67 -22.83
N LEU A 83 20.98 -12.97 -22.98
CA LEU A 83 20.13 -13.48 -21.91
C LEU A 83 20.02 -15.01 -21.98
N ASP A 84 20.02 -15.65 -20.82
CA ASP A 84 19.76 -17.09 -20.71
C ASP A 84 18.26 -17.37 -20.83
N VAL A 85 17.89 -18.53 -21.37
CA VAL A 85 16.48 -18.92 -21.54
C VAL A 85 15.77 -19.00 -20.18
N ALA A 86 16.49 -19.41 -19.13
CA ALA A 86 15.97 -19.41 -17.76
C ALA A 86 15.67 -17.99 -17.25
N GLU A 87 16.44 -17.00 -17.67
CA GLU A 87 16.22 -15.60 -17.30
C GLU A 87 14.96 -15.04 -17.97
N VAL A 88 14.76 -15.33 -19.25
CA VAL A 88 13.53 -14.94 -19.98
C VAL A 88 12.29 -15.55 -19.33
N GLN A 89 12.36 -16.81 -18.91
CA GLN A 89 11.28 -17.46 -18.18
C GLN A 89 10.99 -16.79 -16.83
N ARG A 90 12.02 -16.40 -16.07
CA ARG A 90 11.82 -15.63 -14.82
C ARG A 90 11.10 -14.31 -15.06
N ARG A 91 11.50 -13.55 -16.09
CA ARG A 91 10.85 -12.28 -16.46
C ARG A 91 9.39 -12.46 -16.82
N ARG A 92 9.09 -13.50 -17.60
CA ARG A 92 7.72 -13.85 -17.95
C ARG A 92 6.88 -14.20 -16.72
N GLN A 93 7.41 -15.03 -15.84
CA GLN A 93 6.71 -15.44 -14.62
C GLN A 93 6.41 -14.21 -13.74
N PHE A 94 7.39 -13.33 -13.55
CA PHE A 94 7.22 -12.09 -12.79
C PHE A 94 6.09 -11.22 -13.36
N VAL A 95 6.08 -10.95 -14.67
CA VAL A 95 5.03 -10.11 -15.30
C VAL A 95 3.66 -10.79 -15.20
N GLN A 96 3.61 -12.12 -15.26
CA GLN A 96 2.37 -12.86 -15.08
C GLN A 96 1.84 -12.77 -13.64
N ASP A 97 2.68 -13.01 -12.64
CA ASP A 97 2.30 -12.99 -11.24
C ASP A 97 1.80 -11.59 -10.82
N VAL A 98 2.55 -10.54 -11.19
CA VAL A 98 2.15 -9.15 -10.89
C VAL A 98 0.91 -8.76 -11.68
N GLY A 99 0.78 -9.22 -12.93
CA GLY A 99 -0.42 -9.00 -13.74
C GLY A 99 -1.68 -9.61 -13.13
N ASP A 100 -1.59 -10.86 -12.66
CA ASP A 100 -2.70 -11.56 -12.01
C ASP A 100 -3.10 -10.85 -10.70
N GLU A 101 -2.14 -10.36 -9.92
CA GLU A 101 -2.37 -9.61 -8.69
C GLU A 101 -3.06 -8.25 -8.94
N VAL A 102 -2.52 -7.45 -9.86
CA VAL A 102 -3.09 -6.15 -10.24
C VAL A 102 -4.50 -6.32 -10.81
N GLN A 103 -4.73 -7.36 -11.61
CA GLN A 103 -6.06 -7.68 -12.11
C GLN A 103 -7.01 -8.16 -10.99
N GLY A 104 -6.51 -8.89 -10.01
CA GLY A 104 -7.23 -9.25 -8.79
C GLY A 104 -7.71 -8.01 -8.02
N MET A 105 -6.78 -7.11 -7.68
CA MET A 105 -7.10 -5.85 -6.99
C MET A 105 -8.09 -4.98 -7.78
N ARG A 106 -7.97 -4.93 -9.11
CA ARG A 106 -8.94 -4.22 -9.97
C ARG A 106 -10.32 -4.86 -9.94
N ARG A 107 -10.41 -6.20 -10.05
CA ARG A 107 -11.68 -6.92 -9.99
C ARG A 107 -12.36 -6.76 -8.65
N GLU A 108 -11.59 -6.77 -7.56
CA GLU A 108 -12.14 -6.50 -6.23
C GLU A 108 -12.64 -5.05 -6.15
N LEU A 109 -11.84 -4.07 -6.58
CA LEU A 109 -12.25 -2.67 -6.59
C LEU A 109 -13.52 -2.42 -7.42
N GLU A 110 -13.67 -3.08 -8.57
CA GLU A 110 -14.85 -2.98 -9.44
C GLU A 110 -16.04 -3.78 -8.87
N GLY A 111 -15.82 -5.01 -8.42
CA GLY A 111 -16.84 -5.89 -7.83
C GLY A 111 -17.49 -5.28 -6.59
N ILE A 112 -16.68 -4.72 -5.71
CA ILE A 112 -17.13 -3.97 -4.51
C ILE A 112 -18.03 -2.79 -4.89
N THR A 113 -17.81 -2.20 -6.06
CA THR A 113 -18.59 -1.03 -6.53
C THR A 113 -19.84 -1.44 -7.31
N THR A 114 -19.87 -2.69 -7.76
CA THR A 114 -21.04 -3.27 -8.42
C THR A 114 -22.00 -3.86 -7.40
N ASP A 115 -21.55 -4.30 -6.22
CA ASP A 115 -22.44 -4.67 -5.11
C ASP A 115 -23.25 -3.47 -4.58
N THR A 116 -22.77 -2.24 -4.74
CA THR A 116 -23.62 -1.03 -4.58
C THR A 116 -24.69 -0.85 -5.67
N HIS A 117 -24.74 -1.71 -6.69
CA HIS A 117 -25.70 -1.67 -7.81
C HIS A 117 -26.43 -3.00 -8.10
N ILE A 118 -26.16 -4.10 -7.36
CA ILE A 118 -26.91 -5.38 -7.46
C ILE A 118 -28.01 -5.47 -6.36
N ALA A 119 -28.62 -4.35 -5.97
CA ALA A 119 -29.88 -4.35 -5.22
C ALA A 119 -31.12 -4.25 -6.15
N GLY A 120 -31.01 -4.71 -7.40
CA GLY A 120 -32.06 -4.49 -8.42
C GLY A 120 -32.28 -5.60 -9.46
N GLY A 121 -31.81 -6.83 -9.23
CA GLY A 121 -31.79 -7.86 -10.28
C GLY A 121 -32.25 -9.26 -9.85
N VAL A 122 -33.57 -9.48 -9.87
CA VAL A 122 -34.28 -10.73 -10.26
C VAL A 122 -33.68 -12.08 -9.84
N TYR A 123 -34.30 -12.72 -8.86
CA TYR A 123 -34.47 -14.18 -8.83
C TYR A 123 -35.95 -14.52 -9.12
N PRO A 124 -36.28 -15.32 -10.15
CA PRO A 124 -37.64 -15.71 -10.42
C PRO A 124 -37.94 -17.03 -9.71
N THR A 125 -38.75 -17.01 -8.66
CA THR A 125 -39.36 -18.25 -8.16
C THR A 125 -40.80 -18.04 -7.74
N SER A 126 -41.68 -18.44 -8.68
CA SER A 126 -42.97 -19.10 -8.46
C SER A 126 -43.96 -18.52 -7.45
N ALA A 127 -44.99 -17.90 -8.03
CA ALA A 127 -46.34 -17.75 -7.53
C ALA A 127 -46.79 -18.81 -6.51
N THR A 128 -47.44 -18.36 -5.43
CA THR A 128 -48.64 -19.02 -4.89
C THR A 128 -49.53 -17.99 -4.17
N THR A 129 -50.75 -17.93 -4.69
CA THR A 129 -51.98 -17.29 -4.24
C THR A 129 -52.30 -17.41 -2.75
N ARG A 130 -52.78 -16.32 -2.13
CA ARG A 130 -54.08 -16.28 -1.40
C ARG A 130 -54.45 -14.86 -0.91
N PRO A 131 -55.71 -14.42 -1.10
CA PRO A 131 -56.25 -13.21 -0.49
C PRO A 131 -57.08 -13.55 0.76
N THR A 132 -57.12 -12.66 1.76
CA THR A 132 -58.20 -12.62 2.77
C THR A 132 -58.56 -11.18 3.11
N ALA A 133 -59.87 -10.94 3.15
CA ALA A 133 -60.56 -9.66 3.28
C ALA A 133 -60.91 -9.29 4.73
N SER A 134 -61.25 -8.01 4.96
CA SER A 134 -62.33 -7.43 5.83
C SER A 134 -61.84 -6.11 6.45
N GLY A 135 -62.43 -4.93 6.19
CA GLY A 135 -63.64 -4.36 6.82
C GLY A 135 -63.28 -3.65 8.15
N GLY A 136 -63.66 -2.43 8.53
CA GLY A 136 -64.50 -1.33 8.02
C GLY A 136 -64.76 -0.32 9.17
N GLY A 137 -64.96 0.97 8.84
CA GLY A 137 -65.59 2.04 9.68
C GLY A 137 -64.77 2.64 10.86
N GLY A 138 -64.82 3.92 11.25
CA GLY A 138 -65.58 5.10 10.83
C GLY A 138 -65.81 6.06 12.04
N GLY A 139 -65.49 7.36 11.89
CA GLY A 139 -65.91 8.51 12.75
C GLY A 139 -64.96 8.85 13.91
N GLY A 140 -64.51 10.07 14.24
CA GLY A 140 -64.87 11.45 13.91
C GLY A 140 -65.38 12.19 15.15
N THR A 141 -64.70 13.25 15.67
CA THR A 141 -65.25 14.51 16.27
C THR A 141 -64.19 15.41 16.97
N ARG A 142 -63.88 16.55 16.33
CA ARG A 142 -63.89 17.98 16.78
C ARG A 142 -63.15 18.52 18.05
N VAL A 143 -62.03 19.23 17.80
CA VAL A 143 -61.59 20.62 18.17
C VAL A 143 -61.84 21.23 19.57
N GLN A 144 -60.76 21.63 20.28
CA GLN A 144 -60.62 23.00 20.85
C GLN A 144 -59.17 23.41 21.22
N SER A 145 -58.91 24.72 21.09
CA SER A 145 -57.63 25.41 21.02
C SER A 145 -56.90 25.65 22.35
N GLY A 146 -55.56 25.74 22.28
CA GLY A 146 -54.85 26.96 22.71
C GLY A 146 -54.19 27.00 24.10
N LYS A 147 -53.25 26.10 24.41
CA LYS A 147 -52.03 26.41 25.21
C LYS A 147 -51.02 25.26 25.07
N LEU A 148 -49.78 25.54 24.67
CA LEU A 148 -48.74 24.52 24.48
C LEU A 148 -48.15 24.11 25.86
N PRO A 149 -48.18 22.80 26.23
CA PRO A 149 -47.41 22.27 27.37
C PRO A 149 -45.95 21.98 27.00
N ASN A 150 -45.07 22.01 28.00
CA ASN A 150 -43.61 21.83 27.88
C ASN A 150 -43.25 20.35 27.58
N PRO A 151 -42.19 20.05 26.81
CA PRO A 151 -41.96 18.72 26.19
C PRO A 151 -41.40 17.64 27.12
N SER A 152 -41.32 17.88 28.43
CA SER A 152 -40.72 16.96 29.40
C SER A 152 -41.66 16.64 30.58
N SER A 153 -42.96 16.85 30.42
CA SER A 153 -43.97 16.58 31.48
C SER A 153 -44.91 15.41 31.15
N PHE A 154 -44.54 14.53 30.23
CA PHE A 154 -45.37 13.40 29.79
C PHE A 154 -44.75 12.02 30.07
N GLU A 155 -43.58 11.93 30.70
CA GLU A 155 -42.87 10.65 30.88
C GLU A 155 -43.07 9.96 32.22
N ASP A 156 -43.94 10.45 33.11
CA ASP A 156 -44.17 9.76 34.38
C ASP A 156 -45.59 10.03 34.86
N ASP A 157 -46.50 9.11 34.53
CA ASP A 157 -47.34 8.36 35.48
C ASP A 157 -48.58 7.79 34.76
N HIS A 158 -48.94 6.56 35.14
CA HIS A 158 -50.10 5.75 34.73
C HIS A 158 -49.92 4.70 33.62
N ASP A 159 -49.64 3.49 34.11
CA ASP A 159 -50.19 2.22 33.65
C ASP A 159 -51.69 2.36 33.26
N ASP A 160 -52.02 2.01 32.02
CA ASP A 160 -53.06 1.02 31.64
C ASP A 160 -53.44 1.19 30.15
N GLU A 161 -53.13 0.13 29.38
CA GLU A 161 -53.90 -0.37 28.23
C GLU A 161 -54.27 0.60 27.08
N ASP A 162 -53.39 0.71 26.07
CA ASP A 162 -53.80 0.56 24.65
C ASP A 162 -52.56 0.38 23.75
N ASP A 163 -52.57 -0.73 23.01
CA ASP A 163 -51.42 -1.50 22.52
C ASP A 163 -51.03 -1.16 21.06
N ASP A 164 -51.43 0.00 20.52
CA ASP A 164 -51.26 0.31 19.09
C ASP A 164 -51.00 1.81 18.86
N ASP A 165 -49.86 2.34 19.35
CA ASP A 165 -49.43 3.67 18.92
C ASP A 165 -48.84 3.56 17.49
N PRO A 166 -49.52 4.08 16.45
CA PRO A 166 -49.01 4.03 15.07
C PRO A 166 -47.65 4.75 14.94
N TYR A 167 -47.33 5.63 15.89
CA TYR A 167 -46.01 6.24 15.99
C TYR A 167 -44.92 5.24 16.37
N ARG A 168 -45.18 4.33 17.32
CA ARG A 168 -44.25 3.25 17.68
C ARG A 168 -44.10 2.23 16.56
N ALA A 169 -45.19 1.91 15.85
CA ALA A 169 -45.12 1.03 14.68
C ALA A 169 -44.29 1.66 13.55
N PHE A 170 -44.44 2.97 13.30
CA PHE A 170 -43.66 3.70 12.31
C PHE A 170 -42.18 3.85 12.72
N GLU A 171 -41.90 4.12 13.99
CA GLU A 171 -40.54 4.21 14.53
C GLU A 171 -39.84 2.85 14.54
N ALA A 172 -40.55 1.77 14.90
CA ALA A 172 -40.07 0.40 14.78
C ALA A 172 -39.78 0.04 13.32
N GLN A 173 -40.66 0.42 12.39
CA GLN A 173 -40.45 0.20 10.96
C GLN A 173 -39.24 0.99 10.43
N GLN A 174 -39.04 2.21 10.91
CA GLN A 174 -37.89 3.05 10.55
C GLN A 174 -36.58 2.50 11.14
N GLN A 175 -36.60 2.02 12.39
CA GLN A 175 -35.47 1.30 12.99
C GLN A 175 -35.19 -0.02 12.28
N GLU A 176 -36.20 -0.75 11.84
CA GLU A 176 -36.04 -2.01 11.11
C GLU A 176 -35.43 -1.78 9.72
N MET A 177 -35.80 -0.69 9.03
CA MET A 177 -35.13 -0.28 7.78
C MET A 177 -33.67 0.11 8.04
N MET A 178 -33.41 0.87 9.11
CA MET A 178 -32.04 1.28 9.48
C MET A 178 -31.17 0.10 9.93
N MET A 179 -31.72 -0.91 10.61
CA MET A 179 -31.02 -2.13 10.97
C MET A 179 -30.75 -3.01 9.75
N ARG A 180 -31.72 -3.15 8.82
CA ARG A 180 -31.52 -3.89 7.57
C ARG A 180 -30.42 -3.30 6.70
N GLU A 181 -30.36 -1.97 6.59
CA GLU A 181 -29.30 -1.28 5.85
C GLU A 181 -27.90 -1.52 6.46
N GLN A 182 -27.82 -1.73 7.78
CA GLN A 182 -26.56 -2.05 8.47
C GLN A 182 -26.20 -3.54 8.34
N ASP A 183 -27.18 -4.46 8.39
CA ASP A 183 -26.95 -5.91 8.28
C ASP A 183 -26.44 -6.31 6.88
N GLU A 184 -26.96 -5.69 5.81
CA GLU A 184 -26.44 -5.89 4.45
C GLU A 184 -25.01 -5.35 4.27
N GLN A 185 -24.62 -4.31 5.03
CA GLN A 185 -23.24 -3.81 5.02
C GLN A 185 -22.29 -4.74 5.79
N LEU A 186 -22.77 -5.44 6.83
CA LEU A 186 -21.96 -6.38 7.61
C LEU A 186 -21.57 -7.64 6.82
N ASP A 187 -22.42 -8.12 5.91
CA ASP A 187 -22.07 -9.24 5.01
C ASP A 187 -20.91 -8.87 4.07
N GLY A 188 -20.88 -7.63 3.56
CA GLY A 188 -19.75 -7.09 2.80
C GLY A 188 -18.48 -6.96 3.65
N VAL A 189 -18.61 -6.68 4.95
CA VAL A 189 -17.48 -6.61 5.90
C VAL A 189 -16.86 -7.99 6.13
N PHE A 190 -17.63 -9.07 6.22
CA PHE A 190 -17.07 -10.42 6.44
C PHE A 190 -16.18 -10.90 5.29
N GLN A 191 -16.55 -10.63 4.05
CA GLN A 191 -15.69 -10.92 2.89
C GLN A 191 -14.42 -10.05 2.90
N SER A 192 -14.56 -8.78 3.27
CA SER A 192 -13.44 -7.84 3.37
C SER A 192 -12.43 -8.22 4.45
N VAL A 193 -12.91 -8.73 5.59
CA VAL A 193 -12.07 -9.20 6.71
C VAL A 193 -11.28 -10.45 6.33
N GLY A 194 -11.87 -11.35 5.52
CA GLY A 194 -11.15 -12.50 4.95
C GLY A 194 -9.98 -12.07 4.05
N VAL A 195 -10.22 -11.08 3.19
CA VAL A 195 -9.19 -10.50 2.31
C VAL A 195 -8.12 -9.76 3.12
N LEU A 196 -8.52 -8.95 4.11
CA LEU A 196 -7.59 -8.25 5.00
C LEU A 196 -6.70 -9.22 5.80
N ARG A 197 -7.23 -10.36 6.24
CA ARG A 197 -6.46 -11.39 6.95
C ARG A 197 -5.41 -12.03 6.03
N GLY A 198 -5.78 -12.39 4.80
CA GLY A 198 -4.84 -12.91 3.81
C GLY A 198 -3.75 -11.89 3.46
N GLN A 199 -4.14 -10.63 3.25
CA GLN A 199 -3.20 -9.56 2.97
C GLN A 199 -2.29 -9.23 4.17
N ALA A 200 -2.78 -9.33 5.41
CA ALA A 200 -1.95 -9.15 6.60
C ALA A 200 -0.92 -10.27 6.78
N GLU A 201 -1.28 -11.51 6.42
CA GLU A 201 -0.34 -12.64 6.40
C GLU A 201 0.73 -12.44 5.30
N ASP A 202 0.35 -11.93 4.13
CA ASP A 202 1.30 -11.60 3.05
C ASP A 202 2.19 -10.40 3.38
N MET A 203 1.65 -9.35 4.02
CA MET A 203 2.45 -8.24 4.54
C MET A 203 3.40 -8.69 5.65
N GLY A 204 2.99 -9.60 6.53
CA GLY A 204 3.85 -10.16 7.58
C GLY A 204 5.05 -10.90 6.99
N ARG A 205 4.83 -11.65 5.92
CA ARG A 205 5.87 -12.40 5.20
C ARG A 205 6.80 -11.49 4.39
N GLU A 206 6.27 -10.45 3.73
CA GLU A 206 7.09 -9.46 3.01
C GLU A 206 7.90 -8.58 3.97
N LEU A 207 7.37 -8.24 5.16
CA LEU A 207 8.13 -7.55 6.21
C LEU A 207 9.25 -8.43 6.80
N GLU A 208 9.04 -9.75 6.88
CA GLU A 208 10.08 -10.71 7.25
C GLU A 208 11.18 -10.80 6.17
N GLU A 209 10.80 -10.78 4.88
CA GLU A 209 11.75 -10.68 3.76
C GLU A 209 12.51 -9.33 3.72
N GLN A 210 11.84 -8.21 4.01
CA GLN A 210 12.50 -6.91 4.14
C GLN A 210 13.42 -6.85 5.36
N GLY A 211 13.10 -7.60 6.44
CA GLY A 211 14.01 -7.81 7.56
C GLY A 211 15.28 -8.55 7.17
N ALA A 212 15.18 -9.56 6.30
CA ALA A 212 16.34 -10.27 5.77
C ALA A 212 17.22 -9.39 4.86
N LEU A 213 16.61 -8.51 4.05
CA LEU A 213 17.30 -7.54 3.20
C LEU A 213 18.05 -6.47 4.02
N LEU A 214 17.49 -6.04 5.16
CA LEU A 214 18.17 -5.15 6.09
C LEU A 214 19.40 -5.80 6.73
N ASP A 215 19.38 -7.10 7.00
CA ASP A 215 20.52 -7.86 7.52
C ASP A 215 21.66 -7.96 6.48
N GLU A 216 21.31 -8.09 5.19
CA GLU A 216 22.28 -8.01 4.09
C GLU A 216 22.88 -6.61 3.93
N VAL A 217 22.06 -5.56 4.08
CA VAL A 217 22.50 -4.16 4.06
C VAL A 217 23.42 -3.87 5.25
N ASP A 218 23.13 -4.39 6.44
CA ASP A 218 23.99 -4.25 7.62
C ASP A 218 25.33 -4.99 7.42
N THR A 219 25.27 -6.20 6.87
CA THR A 219 26.48 -6.97 6.52
C THR A 219 27.33 -6.26 5.45
N LEU A 220 26.69 -5.60 4.48
CA LEU A 220 27.37 -4.79 3.46
C LEU A 220 27.94 -3.50 4.06
N ALA A 221 27.21 -2.84 4.95
CA ALA A 221 27.64 -1.66 5.69
C ALA A 221 28.85 -1.96 6.57
N ASP A 222 28.87 -3.11 7.26
CA ASP A 222 30.02 -3.60 8.03
C ASP A 222 31.24 -3.87 7.15
N ARG A 223 31.03 -4.48 5.98
CA ARG A 223 32.10 -4.76 5.02
C ARG A 223 32.67 -3.47 4.42
N VAL A 224 31.81 -2.48 4.14
CA VAL A 224 32.21 -1.15 3.68
C VAL A 224 32.90 -0.37 4.81
N GLY A 225 32.39 -0.43 6.03
CA GLY A 225 32.98 0.18 7.23
C GLY A 225 34.38 -0.37 7.53
N GLY A 226 34.57 -1.69 7.41
CA GLY A 226 35.87 -2.33 7.52
C GLY A 226 36.86 -1.87 6.44
N LYS A 227 36.43 -1.79 5.17
CA LYS A 227 37.26 -1.28 4.06
C LYS A 227 37.59 0.20 4.20
N LEU A 228 36.63 1.01 4.64
CA LEU A 228 36.80 2.44 4.89
C LEU A 228 37.80 2.67 6.03
N SER A 229 37.67 1.93 7.14
CA SER A 229 38.60 1.99 8.27
C SER A 229 40.04 1.65 7.85
N VAL A 230 40.23 0.60 7.05
CA VAL A 230 41.54 0.26 6.49
C VAL A 230 42.05 1.34 5.53
N GLY A 231 41.17 1.93 4.72
CA GLY A 231 41.49 3.04 3.83
C GLY A 231 41.96 4.28 4.59
N VAL A 232 41.22 4.70 5.62
CA VAL A 232 41.56 5.82 6.50
C VAL A 232 42.89 5.58 7.20
N LYS A 233 43.13 4.35 7.68
CA LYS A 233 44.39 3.99 8.34
C LYS A 233 45.59 4.05 7.38
N LYS A 234 45.42 3.59 6.13
CA LYS A 234 46.44 3.72 5.08
C LYS A 234 46.68 5.16 4.68
N VAL A 235 45.64 5.99 4.59
CA VAL A 235 45.79 7.43 4.31
C VAL A 235 46.59 8.10 5.42
N GLY A 236 46.29 7.82 6.69
CA GLY A 236 47.07 8.32 7.82
C GLY A 236 48.53 7.86 7.79
N GLU A 237 48.79 6.60 7.41
CA GLU A 237 50.15 6.06 7.29
C GLU A 237 50.91 6.69 6.11
N VAL A 238 50.25 6.97 4.99
CA VAL A 238 50.83 7.65 3.83
C VAL A 238 51.16 9.10 4.16
N ILE A 239 50.28 9.80 4.86
CA ILE A 239 50.53 11.18 5.32
C ILE A 239 51.78 11.19 6.20
N ARG A 240 51.88 10.29 7.19
CA ARG A 240 53.02 10.23 8.11
C ARG A 240 54.34 9.86 7.41
N ARG A 241 54.31 8.88 6.50
CA ARG A 241 55.51 8.51 5.71
C ARG A 241 55.97 9.61 4.76
N ASN A 242 55.05 10.38 4.20
CA ASN A 242 55.39 11.51 3.34
C ASN A 242 56.03 12.65 4.15
N GLU A 243 55.49 12.96 5.33
CA GLU A 243 56.05 13.96 6.24
C GLU A 243 57.47 13.59 6.69
N ASP A 244 57.71 12.34 7.11
CA ASP A 244 59.02 11.85 7.55
C ASP A 244 60.08 11.90 6.43
N SER A 245 59.68 11.58 5.19
CA SER A 245 60.58 11.55 4.02
C SER A 245 60.99 12.95 3.57
N VAL A 246 60.04 13.90 3.56
CA VAL A 246 60.30 15.29 3.17
C VAL A 246 61.12 16.00 4.25
N SER A 247 60.80 15.80 5.53
CA SER A 247 61.55 16.35 6.66
C SER A 247 63.00 15.84 6.70
N SER A 248 63.19 14.52 6.59
CA SER A 248 64.54 13.91 6.58
C SER A 248 65.39 14.35 5.39
N CYS A 249 64.78 14.52 4.21
CA CYS A 249 65.48 15.04 3.02
C CYS A 249 65.95 16.48 3.24
N CYS A 250 65.10 17.34 3.80
CA CYS A 250 65.43 18.74 4.06
C CYS A 250 66.59 18.88 5.07
N ILE A 251 66.56 18.11 6.16
CA ILE A 251 67.65 18.06 7.15
C ILE A 251 68.96 17.60 6.49
N GLY A 252 68.91 16.55 5.65
CA GLY A 252 70.08 16.06 4.93
C GLY A 252 70.70 17.11 4.00
N VAL A 253 69.88 17.83 3.24
CA VAL A 253 70.34 18.92 2.37
C VAL A 253 71.00 20.04 3.17
N LEU A 254 70.42 20.44 4.31
CA LEU A 254 71.01 21.47 5.18
C LEU A 254 72.38 21.05 5.73
N ILE A 255 72.56 19.79 6.13
CA ILE A 255 73.85 19.27 6.62
C ILE A 255 74.91 19.32 5.51
N VAL A 256 74.56 18.92 4.28
CA VAL A 256 75.48 18.95 3.13
C VAL A 256 75.95 20.38 2.85
N VAL A 257 75.03 21.34 2.85
CA VAL A 257 75.36 22.76 2.66
C VAL A 257 76.31 23.25 3.76
N LEU A 258 76.05 22.89 5.01
CA LEU A 258 76.92 23.25 6.14
C LEU A 258 78.33 22.68 5.95
N VAL A 259 78.46 21.41 5.58
CA VAL A 259 79.77 20.78 5.32
C VAL A 259 80.53 21.48 4.20
N ILE A 260 79.85 21.86 3.11
CA ILE A 260 80.46 22.61 2.00
C ILE A 260 80.96 23.97 2.49
N LEU A 261 80.16 24.70 3.27
CA LEU A 261 80.57 25.99 3.85
C LEU A 261 81.77 25.83 4.79
N LEU A 262 81.80 24.76 5.60
CA LEU A 262 82.91 24.46 6.51
C LEU A 262 84.21 24.22 5.73
N ILE A 263 84.17 23.40 4.68
CA ILE A 263 85.34 23.14 3.81
C ILE A 263 85.82 24.45 3.16
N LEU A 264 84.89 25.26 2.65
CA LEU A 264 85.23 26.53 2.02
C LEU A 264 85.91 27.48 3.01
N VAL A 265 85.45 27.53 4.27
CA VAL A 265 86.06 28.34 5.33
C VAL A 265 87.43 27.81 5.77
N ILE A 266 87.66 26.50 5.77
CA ILE A 266 88.98 25.93 6.10
C ILE A 266 90.00 26.16 4.98
N VAL A 267 89.55 26.17 3.73
CA VAL A 267 90.42 26.32 2.56
C VAL A 267 90.84 27.78 2.34
N ILE A 268 90.02 28.75 2.76
CA ILE A 268 90.32 30.19 2.74
C ILE A 268 91.15 30.59 3.96
#